data_AF-A0A538MSM3-F1
#
_entry.id   AF-A0A538MSM3-F1
#
_cell.length_a   1.000
_cell.length_b   1.000
_cell.length_c   1.000
_cell.angle_alpha   90.00
_cell.angle_beta   90.00
_cell.angle_gamma   90.00
#
_symmetry.space_group_name_H-M   'P 1'
#
loop_
_entity.id
_entity.type
_entity.pdbx_description
1 polymer ?
#
loop_
_entity_poly.entity_id
_entity_poly.type
_entity_poly.pdbx_seq_one_letter_code
_entity_poly.pdbx_strand_id
1 'polypeptide(L)'
;MELTAICEALETLTGAIEVRTDSTYVEKCFNQNWHERWLRDGSWRGSNGPVKNRDLWERLFGLVWDGRRDVTFVWIRGHAGDPNNHRVDGLALAAALSAG
;
A
#
# COMPACT_ATOMS: atom_id res chain seq x y z
N MET A 1 3.71 -7.26 -6.19
CA MET A 1 3.36 -7.22 -4.75
C MET A 1 2.40 -6.04 -4.53
N GLU A 2 1.44 -6.15 -3.62
CA GLU A 2 0.35 -5.15 -3.44
C GLU A 2 0.84 -3.69 -3.31
N LEU A 3 1.89 -3.43 -2.52
CA LEU A 3 2.48 -2.09 -2.36
C LEU A 3 3.01 -1.51 -3.68
N THR A 4 3.60 -2.34 -4.54
CA THR A 4 4.08 -1.92 -5.87
C THR A 4 2.91 -1.46 -6.74
N ALA A 5 1.82 -2.24 -6.76
CA ALA A 5 0.63 -1.91 -7.54
C ALA A 5 -0.02 -0.59 -7.05
N ILE A 6 -0.04 -0.36 -5.74
CA ILE A 6 -0.52 0.91 -5.18
C ILE A 6 0.37 2.08 -5.64
N CYS A 7 1.70 1.95 -5.57
CA CYS A 7 2.61 3.01 -6.01
C CYS A 7 2.42 3.35 -7.49
N GLU A 8 2.37 2.34 -8.35
CA GLU A 8 2.16 2.53 -9.80
C GLU A 8 0.79 3.17 -10.12
N ALA A 9 -0.26 2.76 -9.40
CA ALA A 9 -1.57 3.38 -9.53
C ALA A 9 -1.53 4.86 -9.10
N LEU A 10 -0.88 5.19 -7.99
CA LEU A 10 -0.80 6.58 -7.52
C LEU A 10 0.08 7.46 -8.41
N GLU A 11 1.08 6.91 -9.09
CA GLU A 11 1.88 7.67 -10.04
C GLU A 11 1.12 8.05 -11.31
N THR A 12 0.22 7.16 -11.75
CA THR A 12 -0.53 7.33 -13.00
C THR A 12 -1.83 8.10 -12.81
N LEU A 13 -2.46 7.96 -11.63
CA LEU A 13 -3.74 8.59 -11.32
C LEU A 13 -3.56 10.01 -10.75
N THR A 14 -4.56 10.84 -10.99
CA THR A 14 -4.62 12.24 -10.52
C THR A 14 -5.97 12.51 -9.85
N GLY A 15 -5.98 13.47 -8.91
CA GLY A 15 -7.19 13.83 -8.16
C GLY A 15 -7.35 13.06 -6.85
N ALA A 16 -8.61 12.93 -6.39
CA ALA A 16 -8.95 12.17 -5.19
C ALA A 16 -8.94 10.67 -5.50
N ILE A 17 -8.18 9.90 -4.72
CA ILE A 17 -7.93 8.48 -4.93
C ILE A 17 -8.23 7.73 -3.64
N GLU A 18 -9.18 6.79 -3.70
CA GLU A 18 -9.45 5.86 -2.62
C GLU A 18 -8.76 4.51 -2.90
N VAL A 19 -7.78 4.16 -2.08
CA VAL A 19 -7.07 2.88 -2.15
C VAL A 19 -7.79 1.87 -1.25
N ARG A 20 -8.40 0.85 -1.87
CA ARG A 20 -9.01 -0.29 -1.17
C ARG A 20 -8.03 -1.46 -1.18
N THR A 21 -7.71 -1.98 0.00
CA THR A 21 -6.81 -3.12 0.15
C THR A 21 -7.27 -4.02 1.29
N ASP A 22 -7.14 -5.32 1.12
CA ASP A 22 -7.32 -6.32 2.16
C ASP A 22 -6.02 -6.69 2.88
N SER A 23 -4.91 -6.08 2.46
CA SER A 23 -3.60 -6.28 3.04
C SER A 23 -3.59 -5.92 4.51
N THR A 24 -3.51 -6.95 5.36
CA THR A 24 -3.30 -6.75 6.80
C THR A 24 -2.01 -6.01 7.11
N TYR A 25 -1.05 -5.98 6.19
CA TYR A 25 0.20 -5.23 6.36
C TYR A 25 -0.01 -3.73 6.17
N VAL A 26 -0.76 -3.34 5.14
CA VAL A 26 -1.11 -1.93 4.88
C VAL A 26 -2.08 -1.43 5.96
N GLU A 27 -3.09 -2.22 6.31
CA GLU A 27 -4.04 -1.91 7.39
C GLU A 27 -3.32 -1.62 8.70
N LYS A 28 -2.45 -2.52 9.17
CA LYS A 28 -1.72 -2.31 10.43
C LYS A 28 -0.86 -1.07 10.38
N CYS A 29 -0.25 -0.74 9.24
CA CYS A 29 0.59 0.45 9.11
C CYS A 29 -0.20 1.75 9.35
N PHE A 30 -1.38 1.85 8.75
CA PHE A 30 -2.24 3.02 8.90
C PHE A 30 -3.01 3.01 10.22
N ASN A 31 -3.62 1.89 10.60
CA ASN A 31 -4.45 1.77 11.80
C ASN A 31 -3.64 1.83 13.11
N GLN A 32 -2.41 1.29 13.13
CA GLN A 32 -1.53 1.35 14.30
C GLN A 32 -0.53 2.51 14.24
N ASN A 33 -0.71 3.48 13.33
CA ASN A 33 0.14 4.66 13.18
C ASN A 33 1.63 4.35 13.04
N TRP A 34 1.99 3.23 12.40
CA TRP A 34 3.40 2.90 12.15
C TRP A 34 4.05 3.93 11.23
N HIS A 35 3.28 4.42 10.25
CA HIS A 35 3.71 5.46 9.32
C HIS A 35 4.18 6.72 10.06
N GLU A 36 3.46 7.19 11.09
CA GLU A 36 3.87 8.36 11.89
C GLU A 36 5.24 8.13 12.53
N ARG A 37 5.46 6.95 13.13
CA ARG A 37 6.72 6.60 13.78
C ARG A 37 7.86 6.50 12.77
N TRP A 38 7.62 5.89 11.61
CA TRP A 38 8.64 5.73 10.58
C TRP A 38 9.06 7.08 9.98
N LEU A 39 8.10 7.97 9.72
CA LEU A 39 8.37 9.30 9.19
C LEU A 39 9.04 10.21 10.22
N ARG A 40 8.57 10.19 11.48
CA ARG A 40 9.11 11.06 12.54
C ARG A 40 10.51 10.63 12.97
N ASP A 41 10.69 9.34 13.25
CA ASP A 41 11.90 8.85 13.90
C ASP A 41 12.93 8.32 12.89
N GLY A 42 12.56 8.19 11.60
CA GLY A 42 13.40 7.63 10.54
C GLY A 42 13.87 6.21 10.81
N SER A 43 13.24 5.53 11.78
CA SER A 43 13.80 4.32 12.39
C SER A 43 13.62 3.09 11.50
N TRP A 44 12.59 3.09 10.63
CA TRP A 44 12.24 2.01 9.70
C TRP A 44 12.41 0.62 10.32
N ARG A 45 11.94 0.45 11.56
CA ARG A 45 11.95 -0.81 12.30
C ARG A 45 10.54 -1.27 12.60
N GLY A 46 10.29 -2.54 12.31
CA GLY A 46 9.14 -3.29 12.79
C GLY A 46 9.52 -4.18 13.97
N SER A 47 8.55 -4.93 14.48
CA SER A 47 8.73 -5.83 15.63
C SER A 47 9.76 -6.92 15.39
N ASN A 48 9.96 -7.34 14.14
CA ASN A 48 10.84 -8.45 13.74
C ASN A 48 12.12 -7.97 13.03
N GLY A 49 12.54 -6.72 13.25
CA GLY A 49 13.73 -6.14 12.62
C GLY A 49 13.41 -5.02 11.63
N PRO A 50 14.26 -4.79 10.61
CA PRO A 50 14.02 -3.74 9.61
C PRO A 50 12.66 -3.89 8.93
N VAL A 51 12.02 -2.76 8.63
CA VAL A 51 10.78 -2.72 7.85
C VAL A 51 11.05 -3.33 6.47
N LYS A 52 10.22 -4.30 6.07
CA LYS A 52 10.26 -4.88 4.74
C LYS A 52 9.73 -3.88 3.72
N ASN A 53 10.30 -3.88 2.52
CA ASN A 53 9.90 -3.01 1.41
C ASN A 53 9.93 -1.51 1.78
N ARG A 54 10.95 -1.11 2.54
CA ARG A 54 11.14 0.28 2.97
C ARG A 54 11.09 1.26 1.79
N ASP A 55 11.76 0.90 0.70
CA ASP A 55 11.78 1.65 -0.56
C ASP A 55 10.38 1.91 -1.12
N LEU A 56 9.51 0.89 -1.12
CA LEU A 56 8.13 1.04 -1.56
C LEU A 56 7.31 1.90 -0.60
N TRP A 57 7.55 1.81 0.71
CA TRP A 57 6.89 2.67 1.68
C TRP A 57 7.32 4.13 1.54
N GLU A 58 8.61 4.41 1.41
CA GLU A 58 9.14 5.76 1.17
C GLU A 58 8.50 6.37 -0.09
N ARG A 59 8.44 5.59 -1.18
CA ARG A 59 7.78 5.98 -2.43
C ARG A 59 6.29 6.25 -2.23
N LEU A 60 5.57 5.32 -1.60
CA LEU A 60 4.14 5.45 -1.33
C LEU A 60 3.83 6.72 -0.53
N PHE A 61 4.57 6.93 0.56
CA PHE A 61 4.45 8.09 1.41
C PHE A 61 4.75 9.40 0.68
N GLY A 62 5.76 9.40 -0.18
CA GLY A 62 6.03 10.53 -1.07
C GLY A 62 4.84 10.85 -1.98
N LEU A 63 4.17 9.83 -2.54
CA LEU A 63 3.01 10.00 -3.43
C LEU A 63 1.74 10.42 -2.70
N VAL A 64 1.55 9.94 -1.48
CA VAL A 64 0.37 10.22 -0.63
C VAL A 64 0.46 11.64 -0.04
N TRP A 65 1.65 12.09 0.34
CA TRP A 65 1.86 13.39 0.99
C TRP A 65 2.49 14.45 0.08
N ASP A 66 2.52 14.25 -1.24
CA ASP A 66 3.01 15.28 -2.17
C ASP A 66 2.10 16.52 -2.26
N GLY A 67 0.91 16.47 -1.66
CA GLY A 67 -0.07 17.56 -1.65
C GLY A 67 -0.77 17.77 -3.00
N ARG A 68 -0.52 16.92 -3.99
CA ARG A 68 -1.15 16.99 -5.32
C ARG A 68 -2.40 16.13 -5.44
N ARG A 69 -2.52 15.12 -4.57
CA ARG A 69 -3.58 14.11 -4.59
C ARG A 69 -4.20 14.01 -3.20
N ASP A 70 -5.49 13.74 -3.14
CA ASP A 70 -6.16 13.37 -1.90
C ASP A 70 -6.26 11.86 -1.85
N VAL A 71 -5.34 11.22 -1.13
CA VAL A 71 -5.27 9.75 -1.08
C VAL A 71 -5.83 9.25 0.24
N THR A 72 -6.89 8.47 0.17
CA THR A 72 -7.51 7.80 1.33
C THR A 72 -7.28 6.30 1.26
N PHE A 73 -7.02 5.68 2.42
CA PHE A 73 -6.85 4.23 2.52
C PHE A 73 -8.07 3.63 3.23
N VAL A 74 -8.70 2.67 2.57
CA VAL A 74 -9.83 1.91 3.11
C VAL A 74 -9.43 0.46 3.20
N TRP A 75 -9.34 -0.06 4.43
CA TRP A 75 -9.17 -1.50 4.61
C TRP A 75 -10.48 -2.23 4.40
N ILE A 76 -10.44 -3.24 3.53
CA ILE A 76 -11.54 -4.18 3.34
C ILE A 76 -11.16 -5.52 3.95
N ARG A 77 -12.11 -6.20 4.60
CA ARG A 77 -11.82 -7.49 5.22
C ARG A 77 -11.56 -8.54 4.14
N GLY A 78 -10.30 -8.95 3.99
CA GLY A 78 -9.91 -10.07 3.13
C GLY A 78 -10.68 -11.33 3.53
N HIS A 79 -11.31 -11.97 2.54
CA HIS A 79 -12.19 -13.14 2.65
C HIS A 79 -13.63 -12.91 3.15
N ALA A 80 -14.26 -11.79 2.79
CA ALA A 80 -15.72 -11.65 2.85
C ALA A 80 -16.32 -11.47 1.44
N GLY A 81 -15.98 -12.36 0.49
CA GLY A 81 -16.74 -12.55 -0.74
C GLY A 81 -16.84 -11.35 -1.71
N ASP A 82 -15.87 -10.43 -1.73
CA ASP A 82 -15.87 -9.32 -2.69
C ASP A 82 -15.33 -9.79 -4.06
N PRO A 83 -16.16 -9.83 -5.13
CA PRO A 83 -15.75 -10.31 -6.44
C PRO A 83 -14.62 -9.50 -7.06
N ASN A 84 -14.45 -8.23 -6.67
CA ASN A 84 -13.40 -7.37 -7.20
C ASN A 84 -12.02 -7.75 -6.65
N ASN A 85 -11.95 -8.23 -5.41
CA ASN A 85 -10.69 -8.61 -4.77
C ASN A 85 -10.05 -9.82 -5.45
N HIS A 86 -10.86 -10.83 -5.80
CA HIS A 86 -10.40 -11.99 -6.56
C HIS A 86 -9.85 -11.61 -7.95
N ARG A 87 -10.41 -10.56 -8.57
CA ARG A 87 -9.96 -10.10 -9.88
C ARG A 87 -8.61 -9.39 -9.79
N VAL A 88 -8.39 -8.59 -8.75
CA VAL A 88 -7.12 -7.90 -8.51
C VAL A 88 -6.02 -8.89 -8.13
N ASP A 89 -6.31 -9.88 -7.29
CA ASP A 89 -5.36 -10.96 -6.96
C ASP A 89 -4.90 -11.73 -8.21
N GLY A 90 -5.84 -12.07 -9.09
CA GLY A 90 -5.53 -12.74 -10.35
C GLY A 90 -4.63 -11.90 -11.27
N LEU A 91 -4.88 -10.60 -11.35
CA LEU A 91 -4.05 -9.67 -12.15
C LEU A 91 -2.67 -9.45 -11.53
N ALA A 92 -2.58 -9.32 -10.21
CA ALA A 92 -1.32 -9.15 -9.50
C ALA A 92 -0.43 -10.40 -9.61
N LEU A 93 -1.03 -11.59 -9.54
CA LEU A 93 -0.31 -12.85 -9.75
C LEU A 93 0.16 -12.99 -11.20
N ALA A 94 -0.69 -12.67 -12.17
CA ALA A 94 -0.33 -12.70 -13.58
C ALA A 94 0.83 -11.73 -13.89
N ALA A 95 0.77 -10.50 -13.38
CA ALA A 95 1.82 -9.50 -13.54
C ALA A 95 3.14 -9.95 -12.89
N ALA A 96 3.09 -10.55 -11.71
CA ALA A 96 4.27 -11.08 -11.02
C ALA A 96 4.93 -12.24 -11.78
N LEU A 97 4.15 -13.07 -12.49
CA LEU A 97 4.66 -14.18 -13.31
C LEU A 97 5.22 -13.71 -14.65
N SER A 98 4.70 -12.63 -15.23
CA SER A 98 5.18 -12.07 -16.50
C SER A 98 6.38 -11.12 -16.39
N ALA A 99 6.81 -10.78 -15.16
CA ALA A 99 7.94 -9.88 -14.90
C ALA A 99 9.28 -10.63 -14.68
N GLY A 100 9.35 -11.93 -15.02
CA GLY A 100 10.57 -12.76 -14.98
C GLY A 100 11.02 -13.17 -16.38
#